data_AF-A0A6I9USK9-F1
#
_entry.id   AF-A0A6I9USK9-F1
#
_cell.length_a   1.000
_cell.length_b   1.000
_cell.length_c   1.000
_cell.angle_alpha   90.00
_cell.angle_beta   90.00
_cell.angle_gamma   90.00
#
_symmetry.space_group_name_H-M   'P 1'
#
loop_
_entity.id
_entity.type
_entity.pdbx_description
1 polymer ?
#
loop_
_entity_poly.entity_id
_entity_poly.type
_entity_poly.pdbx_seq_one_letter_code
_entity_poly.pdbx_strand_id
1 'polypeptide(L)'
;MSKQYTKKQALDKSKNISSENEKQHTYNFFSKNRKKIYPIGLQRTCSPLSLSSLSLSLSQNSTDSSLTDPSTPLDQKISFTVQLIAPMQRRDPKAVEHSSSNDSCQEGTRRCNWITKNSDKVYVQFHDECWGAPVYDDNQLFELLAMCGLLMDFNWTEILKRRQLLRQAFAGFDPKNVAKMGEKEISEIASNKELTLAETRARCIVDNAKCITKVAREYGSFGSYMWEYVSFKPMINKFRHPRNVPLRSPKAEVISKDLVRRGFRFVGPVIVYSFMQAAGMTIDHLVGCFRYEECVNLAERPWRHV
;
A
#
# COMPACT_ATOMS: atom_id res chain seq x y z
N MET A 1 9.10 -65.82 57.36
CA MET A 1 10.05 -65.63 58.48
C MET A 1 11.26 -64.86 57.94
N SER A 2 11.33 -63.55 58.17
CA SER A 2 12.10 -62.88 59.25
C SER A 2 13.61 -62.87 58.92
N LYS A 3 14.37 -61.78 58.79
CA LYS A 3 14.29 -60.35 59.21
C LYS A 3 15.20 -59.53 58.26
N GLN A 4 14.77 -58.42 57.63
CA GLN A 4 14.74 -57.01 58.13
C GLN A 4 16.13 -56.41 58.40
N TYR A 5 16.45 -55.12 58.20
CA TYR A 5 15.95 -53.96 57.41
C TYR A 5 16.80 -52.73 57.86
N THR A 6 16.66 -51.59 57.16
CA THR A 6 17.13 -50.19 57.44
C THR A 6 18.48 -49.78 56.84
N LYS A 7 18.63 -48.65 56.11
CA LYS A 7 17.72 -47.55 55.70
C LYS A 7 18.38 -46.74 54.54
N LYS A 8 17.60 -46.48 53.47
CA LYS A 8 17.41 -45.21 52.68
C LYS A 8 18.65 -44.47 52.12
N GLN A 9 18.91 -44.48 50.81
CA GLN A 9 18.36 -43.62 49.72
C GLN A 9 18.57 -42.09 49.86
N ALA A 10 19.39 -41.54 48.95
CA ALA A 10 19.23 -40.31 48.13
C ALA A 10 20.58 -40.06 47.40
N LEU A 11 20.73 -39.71 46.13
CA LEU A 11 19.84 -39.48 45.01
C LEU A 11 20.72 -39.50 43.73
N ASP A 12 20.09 -39.93 42.64
CA ASP A 12 20.59 -40.10 41.27
C ASP A 12 21.22 -38.86 40.60
N LYS A 13 22.20 -39.13 39.71
CA LYS A 13 22.32 -38.76 38.26
C LYS A 13 21.78 -37.39 37.80
N SER A 14 22.34 -36.66 36.84
CA SER A 14 23.28 -36.93 35.75
C SER A 14 23.53 -35.55 35.09
N LYS A 15 24.75 -35.26 34.63
CA LYS A 15 24.99 -34.36 33.49
C LYS A 15 26.36 -34.66 32.90
N ASN A 16 26.34 -35.08 31.64
CA ASN A 16 27.47 -35.50 30.84
C ASN A 16 27.29 -34.84 29.46
N ILE A 17 28.42 -34.52 28.78
CA ILE A 17 28.57 -34.33 27.32
C ILE A 17 28.14 -32.90 26.82
N SER A 18 28.85 -32.13 25.99
CA SER A 18 30.04 -32.32 25.12
C SER A 18 30.60 -30.98 24.60
N SER A 19 31.92 -30.95 24.47
CA SER A 19 32.82 -30.36 23.45
C SER A 19 32.36 -29.29 22.45
N GLU A 20 33.21 -28.26 22.37
CA GLU A 20 33.39 -27.23 21.35
C GLU A 20 33.67 -27.78 19.94
N ASN A 21 33.10 -27.11 18.93
CA ASN A 21 33.72 -26.92 17.62
C ASN A 21 32.99 -25.81 16.85
N GLU A 22 33.63 -24.64 16.76
CA GLU A 22 33.20 -23.53 15.92
C GLU A 22 33.38 -23.86 14.43
N LYS A 23 32.28 -23.83 13.66
CA LYS A 23 32.32 -23.61 12.21
C LYS A 23 31.19 -22.66 11.81
N GLN A 24 31.60 -21.50 11.29
CA GLN A 24 30.76 -20.52 10.60
C GLN A 24 30.01 -21.18 9.43
N HIS A 25 28.68 -21.17 9.51
CA HIS A 25 27.80 -21.52 8.39
C HIS A 25 27.13 -20.25 7.87
N THR A 26 27.78 -19.61 6.90
CA THR A 26 27.17 -18.63 6.00
C THR A 26 26.29 -19.37 4.99
N TYR A 27 24.97 -19.26 5.11
CA TYR A 27 24.04 -19.77 4.11
C TYR A 27 23.89 -18.78 2.95
N ASN A 28 24.80 -18.88 1.99
CA ASN A 28 24.63 -18.33 0.64
C ASN A 28 23.81 -19.33 -0.19
N PHE A 29 22.50 -19.12 -0.31
CA PHE A 29 21.66 -19.91 -1.22
C PHE A 29 21.01 -19.02 -2.30
N PHE A 30 21.82 -18.35 -3.10
CA PHE A 30 21.39 -17.89 -4.43
C PHE A 30 22.59 -17.85 -5.38
N SER A 31 22.87 -18.96 -6.07
CA SER A 31 23.64 -18.88 -7.30
C SER A 31 23.43 -20.08 -8.23
N LYS A 32 23.09 -19.75 -9.48
CA LYS A 32 23.33 -20.50 -10.73
C LYS A 32 22.41 -21.69 -11.04
N ASN A 33 21.39 -21.41 -11.86
CA ASN A 33 21.34 -21.89 -13.25
C ASN A 33 20.01 -21.48 -13.92
N ARG A 34 20.03 -20.46 -14.79
CA ARG A 34 19.00 -20.31 -15.83
C ARG A 34 19.68 -20.21 -17.18
N LYS A 35 19.78 -21.37 -17.84
CA LYS A 35 20.02 -21.45 -19.27
C LYS A 35 18.86 -20.74 -19.98
N LYS A 36 19.21 -19.79 -20.85
CA LYS A 36 18.31 -19.17 -21.83
C LYS A 36 17.78 -20.25 -22.76
N ILE A 37 16.46 -20.46 -22.80
CA ILE A 37 15.75 -21.03 -23.94
C ILE A 37 14.36 -20.37 -24.01
N TYR A 38 14.16 -19.53 -25.03
CA TYR A 38 12.87 -19.24 -25.68
C TYR A 38 13.18 -19.34 -27.19
N PRO A 39 12.31 -19.95 -28.01
CA PRO A 39 11.14 -19.22 -28.50
C PRO A 39 9.88 -20.08 -28.71
N ILE A 40 8.70 -19.53 -28.41
CA ILE A 40 7.46 -19.92 -29.07
C ILE A 40 6.83 -18.63 -29.58
N GLY A 41 6.79 -18.51 -30.91
CA GLY A 41 6.06 -17.45 -31.59
C GLY A 41 4.56 -17.70 -31.51
N LEU A 42 3.80 -16.62 -31.35
CA LEU A 42 2.39 -16.59 -31.70
C LEU A 42 2.09 -15.28 -32.41
N GLN A 43 1.36 -15.46 -33.50
CA GLN A 43 1.14 -14.55 -34.61
C GLN A 43 0.41 -13.28 -34.20
N ARG A 44 0.82 -12.22 -34.89
CA ARG A 44 0.27 -10.87 -34.91
C ARG A 44 -1.03 -10.88 -35.71
N THR A 45 -2.10 -10.31 -35.17
CA THR A 45 -3.06 -9.55 -35.99
C THR A 45 -3.37 -8.25 -35.27
N CYS A 46 -3.03 -7.14 -35.93
CA CYS A 46 -3.37 -5.78 -35.53
C CYS A 46 -4.71 -5.40 -36.16
N SER A 47 -5.51 -4.59 -35.47
CA SER A 47 -5.89 -3.26 -35.97
C SER A 47 -6.39 -2.36 -34.83
N PRO A 48 -6.22 -1.02 -34.95
CA PRO A 48 -6.27 -0.08 -33.83
C PRO A 48 -7.48 0.87 -33.88
N LEU A 49 -8.06 1.17 -32.72
CA LEU A 49 -8.96 2.32 -32.49
C LEU A 49 -8.59 2.84 -31.10
N SER A 50 -7.89 3.98 -30.95
CA SER A 50 -8.35 5.37 -31.01
C SER A 50 -9.44 5.72 -29.98
N LEU A 51 -9.30 6.93 -29.42
CA LEU A 51 -10.14 7.68 -28.46
C LEU A 51 -9.77 7.44 -26.98
N SER A 52 -9.02 8.34 -26.34
CA SER A 52 -9.37 9.71 -25.87
C SER A 52 -10.38 9.73 -24.72
N SER A 53 -9.91 10.26 -23.58
CA SER A 53 -10.66 11.14 -22.67
C SER A 53 -11.97 10.61 -22.08
N LEU A 54 -11.95 10.25 -20.80
CA LEU A 54 -13.13 10.45 -19.95
C LEU A 54 -12.75 11.14 -18.64
N SER A 55 -13.43 12.27 -18.50
CA SER A 55 -13.35 13.35 -17.53
C SER A 55 -14.06 13.02 -16.22
N LEU A 56 -13.65 13.75 -15.19
CA LEU A 56 -14.36 13.93 -13.92
C LEU A 56 -15.83 14.29 -14.16
N SER A 57 -16.73 13.64 -13.43
CA SER A 57 -18.09 14.12 -13.19
C SER A 57 -18.26 14.39 -11.70
N LEU A 58 -18.24 15.67 -11.31
CA LEU A 58 -18.72 16.14 -10.03
C LEU A 58 -20.18 16.58 -10.16
N SER A 59 -20.98 16.11 -9.21
CA SER A 59 -22.33 16.50 -8.83
C SER A 59 -22.52 18.00 -8.65
N GLN A 60 -23.71 18.52 -9.02
CA GLN A 60 -24.56 19.37 -8.16
C GLN A 60 -26.05 19.22 -8.52
N ASN A 61 -26.87 18.97 -7.49
CA ASN A 61 -28.31 19.27 -7.40
C ASN A 61 -28.43 20.80 -7.07
N SER A 62 -29.51 21.57 -7.25
CA SER A 62 -30.95 21.37 -7.03
C SER A 62 -31.75 22.64 -7.43
N THR A 63 -33.05 22.46 -7.73
CA THR A 63 -34.27 23.33 -7.49
C THR A 63 -34.38 24.71 -8.15
N ASP A 64 -35.53 25.25 -8.61
CA ASP A 64 -36.95 24.85 -8.77
C ASP A 64 -37.70 26.01 -9.48
N SER A 65 -38.74 25.70 -10.29
CA SER A 65 -39.90 26.53 -10.72
C SER A 65 -39.66 27.82 -11.55
N SER A 66 -40.49 28.28 -12.50
CA SER A 66 -41.80 27.91 -13.05
C SER A 66 -42.02 28.57 -14.44
N LEU A 67 -43.01 28.05 -15.17
CA LEU A 67 -43.57 28.43 -16.47
C LEU A 67 -43.75 29.95 -16.74
N THR A 68 -43.40 30.40 -17.96
CA THR A 68 -44.30 30.93 -19.04
C THR A 68 -43.52 31.71 -20.09
N ASP A 69 -43.61 31.30 -21.37
CA ASP A 69 -43.41 32.14 -22.57
C ASP A 69 -44.71 32.97 -22.85
N PRO A 70 -44.81 33.94 -23.80
CA PRO A 70 -43.91 34.28 -24.92
C PRO A 70 -43.71 35.80 -25.19
N SER A 71 -42.95 36.12 -26.26
CA SER A 71 -43.03 37.28 -27.19
C SER A 71 -41.79 38.19 -27.31
N THR A 72 -41.36 38.37 -28.57
CA THR A 72 -40.29 39.22 -29.15
C THR A 72 -40.75 40.70 -29.28
N PRO A 73 -40.03 41.67 -29.93
CA PRO A 73 -38.64 41.77 -30.44
C PRO A 73 -37.90 43.11 -30.09
N LEU A 74 -36.65 43.25 -30.58
CA LEU A 74 -36.06 44.45 -31.22
C LEU A 74 -35.06 45.34 -30.43
N ASP A 75 -33.97 45.68 -31.14
CA ASP A 75 -32.96 46.74 -30.94
C ASP A 75 -31.82 46.51 -29.91
N GLN A 76 -30.51 46.68 -30.20
CA GLN A 76 -29.80 47.40 -31.28
C GLN A 76 -28.29 47.04 -31.30
N LYS A 77 -27.72 46.98 -32.53
CA LYS A 77 -26.36 47.39 -32.98
C LYS A 77 -25.12 46.70 -32.38
N ILE A 78 -24.41 45.83 -33.11
CA ILE A 78 -23.42 46.12 -34.18
C ILE A 78 -22.30 47.08 -33.75
N SER A 79 -21.10 46.57 -33.43
CA SER A 79 -19.99 46.53 -34.40
C SER A 79 -18.68 46.10 -33.71
N PHE A 80 -18.11 45.05 -34.27
CA PHE A 80 -16.77 44.55 -34.01
C PHE A 80 -15.74 45.34 -34.87
N THR A 81 -14.46 45.15 -34.54
CA THR A 81 -13.25 45.32 -35.37
C THR A 81 -12.59 46.69 -35.59
N VAL A 82 -11.45 46.82 -34.91
CA VAL A 82 -10.09 47.14 -35.41
C VAL A 82 -9.76 48.60 -35.73
N GLN A 83 -8.80 49.13 -34.96
CA GLN A 83 -7.70 49.93 -35.49
C GLN A 83 -6.44 49.79 -34.61
N LEU A 84 -5.38 49.28 -35.23
CA LEU A 84 -4.00 49.23 -34.74
C LEU A 84 -3.31 50.60 -34.95
N ILE A 85 -2.15 50.76 -34.28
CA ILE A 85 -0.96 51.59 -34.62
C ILE A 85 -0.69 52.86 -33.75
N ALA A 86 0.07 52.63 -32.65
CA ALA A 86 1.24 53.37 -32.09
C ALA A 86 1.14 54.83 -31.54
N PRO A 87 2.11 55.35 -30.73
CA PRO A 87 3.01 54.76 -29.70
C PRO A 87 3.12 55.59 -28.36
N MET A 88 3.95 55.09 -27.43
CA MET A 88 4.62 55.75 -26.27
C MET A 88 3.83 56.11 -24.99
N GLN A 89 4.24 55.53 -23.85
CA GLN A 89 5.07 56.22 -22.84
C GLN A 89 5.53 55.25 -21.73
N ARG A 90 6.84 55.26 -21.42
CA ARG A 90 7.40 54.69 -20.19
C ARG A 90 6.87 55.47 -18.99
N ARG A 91 6.52 54.76 -17.91
CA ARG A 91 6.43 55.35 -16.56
C ARG A 91 7.25 54.50 -15.61
N ASP A 92 8.13 55.19 -14.88
CA ASP A 92 9.02 54.68 -13.84
C ASP A 92 8.25 54.19 -12.59
N PRO A 93 8.87 53.35 -11.74
CA PRO A 93 8.18 52.62 -10.68
C PRO A 93 7.87 53.52 -9.48
N LYS A 94 6.61 53.52 -9.02
CA LYS A 94 6.26 54.05 -7.71
C LYS A 94 6.46 52.96 -6.65
N ALA A 95 7.22 53.35 -5.62
CA ALA A 95 7.43 52.61 -4.40
C ALA A 95 6.10 52.17 -3.78
N VAL A 96 5.99 50.88 -3.47
CA VAL A 96 4.89 50.34 -2.67
C VAL A 96 5.42 50.13 -1.25
N GLU A 97 4.81 50.86 -0.34
CA GLU A 97 4.99 50.80 1.11
C GLU A 97 4.79 49.37 1.62
N HIS A 98 5.66 48.98 2.55
CA HIS A 98 5.51 47.77 3.34
C HIS A 98 4.29 47.88 4.25
N SER A 99 3.15 47.37 3.80
CA SER A 99 2.12 46.88 4.70
C SER A 99 2.50 45.46 5.10
N SER A 100 3.05 45.36 6.31
CA SER A 100 3.28 44.10 7.02
C SER A 100 1.95 43.45 7.34
N SER A 101 1.31 42.83 6.35
CA SER A 101 0.30 41.83 6.60
C SER A 101 1.03 40.61 7.15
N ASN A 102 1.08 40.50 8.48
CA ASN A 102 1.23 39.22 9.17
C ASN A 102 0.00 38.35 8.82
N ASP A 103 -0.04 37.86 7.59
CA ASP A 103 -0.78 36.67 7.27
C ASP A 103 0.14 35.52 7.66
N SER A 104 -0.04 35.02 8.89
CA SER A 104 0.54 33.75 9.31
C SER A 104 -0.13 32.63 8.51
N CYS A 105 0.23 32.53 7.22
CA CYS A 105 0.00 31.37 6.40
C CYS A 105 0.68 30.21 7.12
N GLN A 106 -0.12 29.36 7.77
CA GLN A 106 0.32 28.07 8.28
C GLN A 106 1.15 27.40 7.18
N GLU A 107 2.44 27.20 7.44
CA GLU A 107 3.39 26.66 6.49
C GLU A 107 3.00 25.20 6.24
N GLY A 108 2.11 24.99 5.27
CA GLY A 108 1.42 23.73 5.08
C GLY A 108 2.42 22.63 4.74
N THR A 109 2.41 21.55 5.53
CA THR A 109 3.26 20.38 5.28
C THR A 109 3.05 19.87 3.86
N ARG A 110 4.12 19.92 3.05
CA ARG A 110 4.07 19.42 1.67
C ARG A 110 3.90 17.91 1.69
N ARG A 111 2.84 17.41 1.07
CA ARG A 111 2.55 15.97 0.93
C ARG A 111 2.87 15.47 -0.48
N CYS A 112 2.92 14.16 -0.65
CA CYS A 112 2.98 13.58 -1.98
C CYS A 112 1.75 13.96 -2.82
N ASN A 113 1.90 14.09 -4.14
CA ASN A 113 0.85 14.64 -5.01
C ASN A 113 -0.44 13.81 -5.08
N TRP A 114 -0.42 12.54 -4.68
CA TRP A 114 -1.63 11.72 -4.56
C TRP A 114 -2.50 12.09 -3.35
N ILE A 115 -1.99 12.94 -2.44
CA ILE A 115 -2.77 13.63 -1.44
C ILE A 115 -3.06 15.05 -1.93
N THR A 116 -4.33 15.29 -2.23
CA THR A 116 -4.82 16.58 -2.73
C THR A 116 -5.55 17.33 -1.62
N LYS A 117 -5.83 18.62 -1.85
CA LYS A 117 -6.63 19.44 -0.91
C LYS A 117 -8.03 18.87 -0.64
N ASN A 118 -8.56 18.09 -1.58
CA ASN A 118 -9.90 17.50 -1.52
C ASN A 118 -9.86 16.03 -1.07
N SER A 119 -8.69 15.48 -0.72
CA SER A 119 -8.58 14.11 -0.25
C SER A 119 -9.26 13.93 1.10
N ASP A 120 -9.99 12.83 1.27
CA ASP A 120 -10.61 12.49 2.55
C ASP A 120 -9.59 12.41 3.69
N LYS A 121 -10.01 12.85 4.88
CA LYS A 121 -9.17 12.88 6.09
C LYS A 121 -8.53 11.53 6.41
N VAL A 122 -9.26 10.42 6.21
CA VAL A 122 -8.73 9.06 6.46
C VAL A 122 -7.56 8.70 5.54
N TYR A 123 -7.57 9.20 4.29
CA TYR A 123 -6.50 8.94 3.34
C TYR A 123 -5.28 9.82 3.62
N VAL A 124 -5.51 11.09 4.00
CA VAL A 124 -4.47 11.99 4.50
C VAL A 124 -3.78 11.38 5.72
N GLN A 125 -4.55 10.92 6.70
CA GLN A 125 -4.02 10.29 7.91
C GLN A 125 -3.21 9.02 7.59
N PHE A 126 -3.72 8.17 6.69
CA PHE A 126 -2.98 6.99 6.27
C PHE A 126 -1.64 7.33 5.62
N HIS A 127 -1.59 8.36 4.76
CA HIS A 127 -0.33 8.85 4.20
C HIS A 127 0.63 9.39 5.27
N ASP A 128 0.08 10.18 6.20
CA ASP A 128 0.88 10.90 7.20
C ASP A 128 1.41 9.98 8.31
N GLU A 129 0.69 8.93 8.67
CA GLU A 129 1.01 8.12 9.85
C GLU A 129 1.48 6.70 9.51
N CYS A 130 0.97 6.11 8.41
CA CYS A 130 1.15 4.69 8.12
C CYS A 130 2.00 4.44 6.88
N TRP A 131 1.69 5.10 5.76
CA TRP A 131 2.24 4.74 4.46
C TRP A 131 3.74 5.04 4.38
N GLY A 132 4.51 4.03 3.95
CA GLY A 132 5.96 4.12 3.86
C GLY A 132 6.69 3.96 5.20
N ALA A 133 5.99 3.86 6.34
CA ALA A 133 6.62 3.53 7.61
C ALA A 133 6.91 2.01 7.66
N PRO A 134 8.12 1.56 8.05
CA PRO A 134 8.42 0.13 8.15
C PRO A 134 7.50 -0.60 9.13
N VAL A 135 6.82 -1.64 8.66
CA VAL A 135 5.94 -2.52 9.46
C VAL A 135 6.54 -3.92 9.56
N TYR A 136 6.62 -4.46 10.78
CA TYR A 136 7.25 -5.75 11.06
C TYR A 136 6.29 -6.80 11.64
N ASP A 137 5.16 -6.36 12.20
CA ASP A 137 4.15 -7.22 12.81
C ASP A 137 3.36 -8.01 11.75
N ASP A 138 3.23 -9.32 11.95
CA ASP A 138 2.60 -10.24 10.99
C ASP A 138 1.12 -9.91 10.73
N ASN A 139 0.38 -9.50 11.76
CA ASN A 139 -1.04 -9.18 11.63
C ASN A 139 -1.22 -7.89 10.82
N GLN A 140 -0.41 -6.86 11.11
CA GLN A 140 -0.42 -5.61 10.35
C GLN A 140 0.03 -5.81 8.89
N LEU A 141 1.04 -6.65 8.64
CA LEU A 141 1.45 -6.98 7.28
C LEU A 141 0.37 -7.77 6.53
N PHE A 142 -0.30 -8.70 7.21
CA PHE A 142 -1.42 -9.42 6.59
C PHE A 142 -2.59 -8.47 6.28
N GLU A 143 -2.95 -7.57 7.20
CA GLU A 143 -3.95 -6.52 6.99
C GLU A 143 -3.60 -5.65 5.78
N LEU A 144 -2.36 -5.17 5.69
CA LEU A 144 -1.90 -4.35 4.56
C LEU A 144 -1.95 -5.12 3.24
N LEU A 145 -1.54 -6.39 3.21
CA LEU A 145 -1.62 -7.23 2.01
C LEU A 145 -3.07 -7.43 1.57
N ALA A 146 -3.97 -7.70 2.50
CA ALA A 146 -5.39 -7.85 2.23
C ALA A 146 -5.99 -6.55 1.67
N MET A 147 -5.72 -5.40 2.29
CA MET A 147 -6.17 -4.09 1.81
C MET A 147 -5.62 -3.77 0.42
N CYS A 148 -4.35 -4.05 0.13
CA CYS A 148 -3.79 -3.87 -1.21
C CYS A 148 -4.48 -4.76 -2.25
N GLY A 149 -4.89 -5.97 -1.88
CA GLY A 149 -5.66 -6.87 -2.74
C GLY A 149 -7.04 -6.32 -3.13
N LEU A 150 -7.64 -5.47 -2.27
CA LEU A 150 -8.92 -4.80 -2.50
C LEU A 150 -8.82 -3.59 -3.44
N LEU A 151 -7.61 -3.12 -3.78
CA LEU A 151 -7.41 -2.01 -4.73
C LEU A 151 -7.92 -2.31 -6.14
N MET A 152 -8.21 -3.57 -6.43
CA MET A 152 -8.86 -4.00 -7.67
C MET A 152 -10.34 -3.65 -7.73
N ASP A 153 -10.99 -3.49 -6.58
CA ASP A 153 -12.43 -3.24 -6.47
C ASP A 153 -12.74 -1.84 -5.91
N PHE A 154 -11.84 -1.28 -5.11
CA PHE A 154 -12.05 -0.04 -4.36
C PHE A 154 -10.81 0.86 -4.40
N ASN A 155 -10.98 2.16 -4.21
CA ASN A 155 -9.84 3.05 -3.96
C ASN A 155 -9.41 3.04 -2.48
N TRP A 156 -8.24 3.63 -2.18
CA TRP A 156 -7.72 3.69 -0.81
C TRP A 156 -8.68 4.34 0.19
N THR A 157 -9.37 5.43 -0.17
CA THR A 157 -10.34 6.07 0.72
C THR A 157 -11.43 5.09 1.14
N GLU A 158 -12.02 4.39 0.18
CA GLU A 158 -13.10 3.43 0.45
C GLU A 158 -12.62 2.28 1.35
N ILE A 159 -11.43 1.74 1.08
CA ILE A 159 -10.83 0.67 1.87
C ILE A 159 -10.56 1.16 3.31
N LEU A 160 -9.98 2.35 3.45
CA LEU A 160 -9.63 2.92 4.75
C LEU A 160 -10.86 3.27 5.59
N LYS A 161 -11.96 3.73 4.97
CA LYS A 161 -13.25 3.92 5.67
C LYS A 161 -13.80 2.63 6.25
N ARG A 162 -13.52 1.48 5.61
CA ARG A 162 -13.96 0.15 6.05
C ARG A 162 -12.91 -0.60 6.88
N ARG A 163 -11.75 0.00 7.15
CA ARG A 163 -10.61 -0.66 7.83
C ARG A 163 -11.01 -1.32 9.15
N GLN A 164 -11.80 -0.63 9.98
CA GLN A 164 -12.21 -1.17 11.27
C GLN A 164 -13.21 -2.32 11.13
N LEU A 165 -14.14 -2.24 10.18
CA LEU A 165 -15.07 -3.33 9.87
C LEU A 165 -14.33 -4.55 9.32
N LEU A 166 -13.34 -4.33 8.45
CA LEU A 166 -12.48 -5.40 7.94
C LEU A 166 -11.72 -6.09 9.06
N ARG A 167 -11.16 -5.33 10.03
CA ARG A 167 -10.51 -5.90 11.20
C ARG A 167 -11.46 -6.75 12.03
N GLN A 168 -12.69 -6.31 12.27
CA GLN A 168 -13.68 -7.09 13.00
C GLN A 168 -14.05 -8.37 12.26
N ALA A 169 -14.31 -8.27 10.95
CA ALA A 169 -14.69 -9.38 10.09
C ALA A 169 -13.59 -10.45 9.99
N PHE A 170 -12.32 -10.03 9.95
CA PHE A 170 -11.17 -10.92 9.83
C PHE A 170 -10.40 -11.09 11.14
N ALA A 171 -11.08 -11.03 12.30
CA ALA A 171 -10.49 -11.34 13.61
C ALA A 171 -9.14 -10.65 13.89
N GLY A 172 -9.06 -9.35 13.61
CA GLY A 172 -7.86 -8.53 13.78
C GLY A 172 -6.74 -8.84 12.79
N PHE A 173 -7.03 -9.56 11.71
CA PHE A 173 -6.05 -10.12 10.79
C PHE A 173 -5.00 -10.99 11.49
N ASP A 174 -5.39 -11.76 12.51
CA ASP A 174 -4.54 -12.85 13.02
C ASP A 174 -4.57 -14.01 12.00
N PRO A 175 -3.44 -14.32 11.32
CA PRO A 175 -3.40 -15.37 10.31
C PRO A 175 -3.88 -16.73 10.84
N LYS A 176 -3.65 -17.05 12.12
CA LYS A 176 -4.03 -18.34 12.72
C LYS A 176 -5.54 -18.45 12.91
N ASN A 177 -6.22 -17.34 13.21
CA ASN A 177 -7.67 -17.32 13.38
C ASN A 177 -8.37 -17.26 12.02
N VAL A 178 -7.90 -16.38 11.13
CA VAL A 178 -8.47 -16.23 9.80
C VAL A 178 -8.31 -17.51 8.96
N ALA A 179 -7.18 -18.22 9.10
CA ALA A 179 -6.96 -19.48 8.38
C ALA A 179 -7.95 -20.60 8.75
N LYS A 180 -8.62 -20.49 9.91
CA LYS A 180 -9.61 -21.47 10.39
C LYS A 180 -11.04 -21.13 9.98
N MET A 181 -11.30 -19.96 9.41
CA MET A 181 -12.62 -19.56 8.95
C MET A 181 -13.10 -20.53 7.86
N GLY A 182 -14.34 -21.02 8.01
CA GLY A 182 -14.99 -21.92 7.09
C GLY A 182 -15.91 -21.20 6.12
N GLU A 183 -16.67 -22.00 5.36
CA GLU A 183 -17.64 -21.49 4.37
C GLU A 183 -18.71 -20.61 4.99
N LYS A 184 -19.19 -20.97 6.18
CA LYS A 184 -20.24 -20.23 6.88
C LYS A 184 -19.79 -18.81 7.21
N GLU A 185 -18.61 -18.66 7.82
CA GLU A 185 -18.05 -17.35 8.17
C GLU A 185 -17.76 -16.53 6.90
N ILE A 186 -17.26 -17.15 5.83
CA ILE A 186 -17.03 -16.48 4.54
C ILE A 186 -18.34 -15.93 3.97
N SER A 187 -19.41 -16.72 3.96
CA SER A 187 -20.74 -16.29 3.49
C SER A 187 -21.34 -15.19 4.37
N GLU A 188 -21.15 -15.25 5.69
CA GLU A 188 -21.59 -14.19 6.62
C GLU A 188 -20.87 -12.87 6.35
N ILE A 189 -19.54 -12.90 6.18
CA ILE A 189 -18.73 -11.72 5.82
C ILE A 189 -19.21 -11.14 4.49
N ALA A 190 -19.43 -11.98 3.48
CA ALA A 190 -19.87 -11.55 2.15
C ALA A 190 -21.29 -10.95 2.15
N SER A 191 -22.14 -11.39 3.07
CA SER A 191 -23.52 -10.90 3.22
C SER A 191 -23.59 -9.56 3.95
N ASN A 192 -22.49 -9.10 4.58
CA ASN A 192 -22.45 -7.83 5.27
C ASN A 192 -22.43 -6.65 4.28
N LYS A 193 -23.56 -5.95 4.19
CA LYS A 193 -23.75 -4.80 3.29
C LYS A 193 -22.85 -3.61 3.62
N GLU A 194 -22.35 -3.47 4.85
CA GLU A 194 -21.45 -2.37 5.21
C GLU A 194 -20.02 -2.60 4.69
N LEU A 195 -19.60 -3.86 4.57
CA LEU A 195 -18.31 -4.22 3.99
C LEU A 195 -18.32 -4.12 2.46
N THR A 196 -19.47 -4.39 1.84
CA THR A 196 -19.65 -4.55 0.39
C THR A 196 -18.56 -5.41 -0.25
N LEU A 197 -18.13 -6.45 0.47
CA LEU A 197 -17.02 -7.31 0.07
C LEU A 197 -17.53 -8.55 -0.66
N ALA A 198 -17.10 -8.77 -1.90
CA ALA A 198 -17.47 -9.97 -2.65
C ALA A 198 -16.97 -11.25 -1.96
N GLU A 199 -17.76 -12.33 -2.03
CA GLU A 199 -17.42 -13.62 -1.41
C GLU A 199 -16.06 -14.17 -1.89
N THR A 200 -15.76 -14.00 -3.17
CA THR A 200 -14.47 -14.40 -3.75
C THR A 200 -13.27 -13.68 -3.11
N ARG A 201 -13.47 -12.44 -2.64
CA ARG A 201 -12.46 -11.65 -1.92
C ARG A 201 -12.32 -12.10 -0.47
N ALA A 202 -13.44 -12.33 0.21
CA ALA A 202 -13.41 -12.88 1.57
C ALA A 202 -12.68 -14.24 1.59
N ARG A 203 -13.02 -15.13 0.66
CA ARG A 203 -12.34 -16.42 0.47
C ARG A 203 -10.85 -16.27 0.18
N CYS A 204 -10.46 -15.32 -0.68
CA CYS A 204 -9.05 -15.02 -0.93
C CYS A 204 -8.30 -14.64 0.35
N ILE A 205 -8.88 -13.78 1.19
CA ILE A 205 -8.23 -13.35 2.44
C ILE A 205 -8.01 -14.56 3.36
N VAL A 206 -9.00 -15.45 3.46
CA VAL A 206 -8.90 -16.72 4.20
C VAL A 206 -7.83 -17.64 3.62
N ASP A 207 -7.77 -17.82 2.30
CA ASP A 207 -6.75 -18.63 1.62
C ASP A 207 -5.33 -18.06 1.84
N ASN A 208 -5.18 -16.73 1.79
CA ASN A 208 -3.93 -16.06 2.07
C ASN A 208 -3.49 -16.26 3.53
N ALA A 209 -4.41 -16.21 4.51
CA ALA A 209 -4.10 -16.51 5.90
C ALA A 209 -3.54 -17.93 6.11
N LYS A 210 -4.10 -18.92 5.38
CA LYS A 210 -3.58 -20.30 5.37
C LYS A 210 -2.16 -20.35 4.81
N CYS A 211 -1.87 -19.61 3.74
CA CYS A 211 -0.54 -19.53 3.15
C CYS A 211 0.47 -18.83 4.09
N ILE A 212 0.05 -17.75 4.74
CA ILE A 212 0.84 -17.04 5.76
C ILE A 212 1.21 -17.97 6.91
N THR A 213 0.25 -18.75 7.41
CA THR A 213 0.51 -19.73 8.48
C THR A 213 1.54 -20.79 8.07
N LYS A 214 1.56 -21.21 6.80
CA LYS A 214 2.58 -22.14 6.27
C LYS A 214 3.96 -21.47 6.19
N VAL A 215 4.01 -20.26 5.62
CA VAL A 215 5.24 -19.46 5.53
C VAL A 215 5.84 -19.21 6.91
N ALA A 216 5.04 -18.85 7.91
CA ALA A 216 5.50 -18.61 9.27
C ALA A 216 6.14 -19.87 9.90
N ARG A 217 5.73 -21.08 9.52
CA ARG A 217 6.40 -22.32 9.98
C ARG A 217 7.77 -22.53 9.37
N GLU A 218 7.98 -22.06 8.14
CA GLU A 218 9.23 -22.22 7.39
C GLU A 218 10.24 -21.10 7.72
N TYR A 219 9.76 -19.87 7.88
CA TYR A 219 10.58 -18.65 8.01
C TYR A 219 10.50 -18.00 9.40
N GLY A 220 9.78 -18.63 10.34
CA GLY A 220 9.52 -18.10 11.69
C GLY A 220 8.36 -17.11 11.74
N SER A 221 8.28 -16.18 10.80
CA SER A 221 7.17 -15.22 10.67
C SER A 221 6.93 -14.77 9.23
N PHE A 222 5.75 -14.22 8.95
CA PHE A 222 5.44 -13.63 7.64
C PHE A 222 6.27 -12.37 7.37
N GLY A 223 6.49 -11.55 8.39
CA GLY A 223 7.37 -10.40 8.34
C GLY A 223 8.79 -10.81 7.97
N SER A 224 9.35 -11.81 8.64
CA SER A 224 10.71 -12.28 8.33
C SER A 224 10.82 -12.73 6.88
N TYR A 225 9.85 -13.51 6.39
CA TYR A 225 9.78 -13.95 5.01
C TYR A 225 9.69 -12.78 4.00
N MET A 226 8.80 -11.82 4.22
CA MET A 226 8.62 -10.70 3.28
C MET A 226 9.83 -9.77 3.26
N TRP A 227 10.43 -9.53 4.42
CA TRP A 227 11.56 -8.61 4.56
C TRP A 227 12.90 -9.22 4.16
N GLU A 228 13.02 -10.55 4.14
CA GLU A 228 14.17 -11.24 3.54
C GLU A 228 14.39 -10.83 2.07
N TYR A 229 13.31 -10.57 1.30
CA TYR A 229 13.41 -10.14 -0.10
C TYR A 229 14.09 -8.78 -0.28
N VAL A 230 14.06 -7.93 0.73
CA VAL A 230 14.75 -6.63 0.77
C VAL A 230 15.96 -6.67 1.71
N SER A 231 16.45 -7.87 2.03
CA SER A 231 17.60 -8.07 2.93
C SER A 231 17.46 -7.31 4.25
N PHE A 232 16.23 -7.27 4.78
CA PHE A 232 15.86 -6.60 6.04
C PHE A 232 16.19 -5.10 6.07
N LYS A 233 16.32 -4.46 4.90
CA LYS A 233 16.57 -3.03 4.75
C LYS A 233 15.63 -2.43 3.71
N PRO A 234 14.83 -1.39 4.06
CA PRO A 234 13.97 -0.74 3.08
C PRO A 234 14.77 -0.21 1.88
N MET A 235 14.15 -0.29 0.70
CA MET A 235 14.69 0.34 -0.50
C MET A 235 14.32 1.82 -0.50
N ILE A 236 15.29 2.70 -0.27
CA ILE A 236 15.06 4.15 -0.25
C ILE A 236 15.14 4.70 -1.67
N ASN A 237 14.01 5.13 -2.23
CA ASN A 237 13.98 5.83 -3.50
C ASN A 237 14.08 7.35 -3.30
N LYS A 238 14.42 8.08 -4.36
CA LYS A 238 14.59 9.54 -4.37
C LYS A 238 13.74 10.21 -5.45
N PHE A 239 12.47 9.81 -5.54
CA PHE A 239 11.57 10.32 -6.57
C PHE A 239 11.24 11.79 -6.30
N ARG A 240 11.50 12.65 -7.30
CA ARG A 240 11.12 14.08 -7.24
C ARG A 240 9.74 14.35 -7.82
N HIS A 241 9.26 13.47 -8.70
CA HIS A 241 8.01 13.65 -9.42
C HIS A 241 7.15 12.38 -9.36
N PRO A 242 5.81 12.51 -9.19
CA PRO A 242 4.90 11.37 -9.10
C PRO A 242 5.01 10.39 -10.28
N ARG A 243 5.16 10.93 -11.49
CA ARG A 243 5.30 10.14 -12.74
C ARG A 243 6.51 9.21 -12.76
N ASN A 244 7.49 9.42 -11.87
CA ASN A 244 8.67 8.58 -11.76
C ASN A 244 8.46 7.40 -10.80
N VAL A 245 7.41 7.45 -9.96
CA VAL A 245 7.05 6.33 -9.08
C VAL A 245 6.41 5.25 -9.93
N PRO A 246 7.02 4.06 -10.08
CA PRO A 246 6.50 3.05 -10.97
C PRO A 246 5.28 2.34 -10.34
N LEU A 247 4.41 1.76 -11.17
CA LEU A 247 3.29 0.93 -10.67
C LEU A 247 3.73 -0.48 -10.25
N ARG A 248 4.91 -0.93 -10.68
CA ARG A 248 5.52 -2.22 -10.36
C ARG A 248 7.04 -2.11 -10.41
N SER A 249 7.73 -3.00 -9.70
CA SER A 249 9.19 -3.08 -9.74
C SER A 249 9.67 -4.50 -10.04
N PRO A 250 10.91 -4.69 -10.56
CA PRO A 250 11.48 -6.02 -10.75
C PRO A 250 11.48 -6.86 -9.45
N LYS A 251 11.65 -6.20 -8.30
CA LYS A 251 11.59 -6.87 -7.00
C LYS A 251 10.18 -7.35 -6.68
N ALA A 252 9.16 -6.52 -6.89
CA ALA A 252 7.76 -6.89 -6.70
C ALA A 252 7.33 -8.03 -7.64
N GLU A 253 7.86 -8.09 -8.88
CA GLU A 253 7.60 -9.21 -9.80
C GLU A 253 8.17 -10.53 -9.29
N VAL A 254 9.34 -10.51 -8.67
CA VAL A 254 9.94 -11.72 -8.05
C VAL A 254 9.11 -12.17 -6.86
N ILE A 255 8.76 -11.26 -5.95
CA ILE A 255 7.95 -11.55 -4.76
C ILE A 255 6.57 -12.08 -5.17
N SER A 256 5.90 -11.41 -6.11
CA SER A 256 4.60 -11.82 -6.63
C SER A 256 4.62 -13.25 -7.18
N LYS A 257 5.63 -13.60 -8.00
CA LYS A 257 5.78 -14.96 -8.53
C LYS A 257 5.97 -16.00 -7.43
N ASP A 258 6.66 -15.66 -6.34
CA ASP A 258 6.85 -16.58 -5.22
C ASP A 258 5.57 -16.75 -4.40
N LEU A 259 4.90 -15.65 -4.06
CA LEU A 259 3.62 -15.67 -3.35
C LEU A 259 2.58 -16.50 -4.12
N VAL A 260 2.44 -16.28 -5.43
CA VAL A 260 1.55 -17.10 -6.28
C VAL A 260 1.93 -18.58 -6.23
N ARG A 261 3.23 -18.91 -6.32
CA ARG A 261 3.70 -20.31 -6.23
C ARG A 261 3.35 -20.95 -4.90
N ARG A 262 3.32 -20.17 -3.81
CA ARG A 262 2.94 -20.61 -2.46
C ARG A 262 1.43 -20.69 -2.24
N GLY A 263 0.63 -20.33 -3.24
CA GLY A 263 -0.83 -20.41 -3.21
C GLY A 263 -1.53 -19.13 -2.77
N PHE A 264 -0.82 -18.02 -2.58
CA PHE A 264 -1.44 -16.73 -2.34
C PHE A 264 -2.25 -16.29 -3.57
N ARG A 265 -3.37 -15.62 -3.33
CA ARG A 265 -4.31 -15.13 -4.34
C ARG A 265 -4.35 -13.61 -4.31
N PHE A 266 -4.63 -13.01 -5.47
CA PHE A 266 -4.68 -11.56 -5.67
C PHE A 266 -3.40 -10.81 -5.22
N VAL A 267 -2.25 -11.42 -5.52
CA VAL A 267 -0.91 -10.91 -5.21
C VAL A 267 -0.13 -10.63 -6.50
N GLY A 268 -0.75 -9.96 -7.47
CA GLY A 268 -0.09 -9.56 -8.72
C GLY A 268 1.03 -8.53 -8.48
N PRO A 269 1.96 -8.32 -9.43
CA PRO A 269 3.13 -7.45 -9.21
C PRO A 269 2.81 -6.01 -8.81
N VAL A 270 1.70 -5.45 -9.32
CA VAL A 270 1.22 -4.11 -8.94
C VAL A 270 0.76 -4.09 -7.48
N ILE A 271 -0.07 -5.06 -7.08
CA ILE A 271 -0.57 -5.20 -5.71
C ILE A 271 0.59 -5.40 -4.73
N VAL A 272 1.54 -6.27 -5.08
CA VAL A 272 2.73 -6.52 -4.26
C VAL A 272 3.59 -5.27 -4.14
N TYR A 273 3.73 -4.47 -5.20
CA TYR A 273 4.47 -3.22 -5.11
C TYR A 273 3.74 -2.19 -4.22
N SER A 274 2.42 -2.05 -4.36
CA SER A 274 1.61 -1.22 -3.45
C SER A 274 1.71 -1.67 -2.00
N PHE A 275 1.75 -2.99 -1.74
CA PHE A 275 1.99 -3.54 -0.42
C PHE A 275 3.39 -3.18 0.10
N MET A 276 4.44 -3.34 -0.71
CA MET A 276 5.80 -2.96 -0.33
C MET A 276 5.91 -1.47 0.04
N GLN A 277 5.22 -0.61 -0.71
CA GLN A 277 5.14 0.82 -0.43
C GLN A 277 4.41 1.10 0.88
N ALA A 278 3.23 0.51 1.05
CA ALA A 278 2.41 0.72 2.24
C ALA A 278 3.08 0.19 3.53
N ALA A 279 3.79 -0.94 3.45
CA ALA A 279 4.50 -1.56 4.56
C ALA A 279 5.90 -0.98 4.83
N GLY A 280 6.33 0.03 4.07
CA GLY A 280 7.65 0.67 4.23
C GLY A 280 8.83 -0.21 3.84
N MET A 281 8.62 -1.27 3.04
CA MET A 281 9.71 -2.04 2.41
C MET A 281 10.39 -1.26 1.28
N THR A 282 9.67 -0.29 0.72
CA THR A 282 10.21 0.73 -0.18
C THR A 282 9.74 2.10 0.28
N ILE A 283 10.66 3.06 0.33
CA ILE A 283 10.36 4.45 0.72
C ILE A 283 10.16 5.24 -0.56
N ASP A 284 8.89 5.38 -0.94
CA ASP A 284 8.46 5.99 -2.20
C ASP A 284 7.79 7.36 -2.00
N HIS A 285 7.84 7.89 -0.77
CA HIS A 285 7.52 9.30 -0.54
C HIS A 285 8.37 10.15 -1.49
N LEU A 286 7.77 11.19 -2.07
CA LEU A 286 8.52 12.14 -2.88
C LEU A 286 9.49 12.90 -2.00
N VAL A 287 10.68 13.25 -2.51
CA VAL A 287 11.71 13.97 -1.74
C VAL A 287 11.19 15.29 -1.15
N GLY A 288 10.22 15.93 -1.80
CA GLY A 288 9.59 17.16 -1.29
C GLY A 288 8.47 16.95 -0.26
N CYS A 289 8.16 15.70 0.10
CA CYS A 289 7.15 15.37 1.10
C CYS A 289 7.73 15.44 2.51
N PHE A 290 7.01 16.01 3.47
CA PHE A 290 7.43 16.11 4.87
C PHE A 290 7.73 14.75 5.52
N ARG A 291 7.08 13.67 5.05
CA ARG A 291 7.28 12.29 5.52
C ARG A 291 8.54 11.63 4.96
N TYR A 292 9.16 12.19 3.92
CA TYR A 292 10.28 11.55 3.25
C TYR A 292 11.45 11.29 4.22
N GLU A 293 11.99 12.36 4.80
CA GLU A 293 13.12 12.27 5.74
C GLU A 293 12.77 11.43 6.96
N GLU A 294 11.55 11.53 7.47
CA GLU A 294 11.11 10.73 8.62
C GLU A 294 11.09 9.23 8.29
N CYS A 295 10.51 8.84 7.16
CA CYS A 295 10.48 7.45 6.71
C CYS A 295 11.89 6.92 6.38
N VAL A 296 12.78 7.75 5.84
CA VAL A 296 14.20 7.40 5.65
C VAL A 296 14.89 7.14 6.99
N ASN A 297 14.72 8.04 7.96
CA ASN A 297 15.28 7.86 9.30
C ASN A 297 14.73 6.61 10.01
N LEU A 298 13.46 6.26 9.79
CA LEU A 298 12.89 5.01 10.29
C LEU A 298 13.50 3.78 9.59
N ALA A 299 13.76 3.88 8.29
CA ALA A 299 14.32 2.81 7.47
C ALA A 299 15.78 2.49 7.79
N GLU A 300 16.55 3.48 8.25
CA GLU A 300 17.95 3.29 8.65
C GLU A 300 18.10 2.62 10.02
N ARG A 301 17.02 2.51 10.78
CA ARG A 301 17.05 1.80 12.07
C ARG A 301 17.33 0.32 11.85
N PRO A 302 18.12 -0.32 12.74
CA PRO A 302 18.32 -1.75 12.68
C PRO A 302 16.99 -2.50 12.71
N TRP A 303 16.93 -3.58 11.93
CA TRP A 303 15.83 -4.52 11.96
C TRP A 303 15.53 -4.94 13.41
N ARG A 304 14.31 -4.70 13.88
CA ARG A 304 13.87 -5.18 15.19
C ARG A 304 13.09 -6.47 14.96
N HIS A 305 13.67 -7.59 15.38
CA HIS A 305 12.88 -8.80 15.59
C HIS A 305 11.87 -8.47 16.71
N VAL A 306 10.60 -8.39 16.36
CA VAL A 306 9.49 -8.39 17.32
C VAL A 306 9.02 -9.84 17.45
#